data_AF-A0AAI8SR65-F1
#
_entry.id   AF-A0AAI8SR65-F1
#
_cell.length_a   1.000
_cell.length_b   1.000
_cell.length_c   1.000
_cell.angle_alpha   90.00
_cell.angle_beta   90.00
_cell.angle_gamma   90.00
#
_symmetry.space_group_name_H-M   'P 1'
#
loop_
_entity.id
_entity.type
_entity.pdbx_description
1 polymer ?
#
loop_
_entity_poly.entity_id
_entity_poly.type
_entity_poly.pdbx_seq_one_letter_code
_entity_poly.pdbx_strand_id
1 'polypeptide(L)'
;MGDTPGNAAGRRGSELSRRGRDLAAGKVITAADVQCAAERAETSRQRDLDAHRRDEHRHYQAAIAHERAADVEDRAVAEGLGDVAAHQRAADREREAARRNFMAAQQANSYDAD
;
A
#
# COMPACT_ATOMS: atom_id res chain seq x y z
N MET A 1 -25.85 8.18 5.81
CA MET A 1 -25.50 7.33 4.64
C MET A 1 -24.08 7.71 4.24
N GLY A 2 -23.11 6.87 4.56
CA GLY A 2 -21.69 7.19 4.41
C GLY A 2 -21.22 7.13 2.96
N ASP A 3 -20.26 7.98 2.61
CA ASP A 3 -19.55 7.94 1.35
C ASP A 3 -18.74 6.66 1.24
N THR A 4 -19.34 5.63 0.66
CA THR A 4 -18.60 4.41 0.29
C THR A 4 -17.59 4.73 -0.81
N PRO A 5 -16.43 4.05 -0.87
CA PRO A 5 -15.40 4.30 -1.88
C PRO A 5 -15.94 4.26 -3.33
N GLY A 6 -16.89 3.36 -3.60
CA GLY A 6 -17.56 3.26 -4.91
C GLY A 6 -18.42 4.49 -5.25
N ASN A 7 -19.13 5.06 -4.28
CA ASN A 7 -19.94 6.27 -4.48
C ASN A 7 -19.05 7.50 -4.75
N ALA A 8 -17.91 7.61 -4.07
CA ALA A 8 -16.94 8.67 -4.33
C ALA A 8 -16.32 8.58 -5.73
N ALA A 9 -15.94 7.37 -6.17
CA ALA A 9 -15.40 7.13 -7.50
C ALA A 9 -16.43 7.43 -8.62
N GLY A 10 -17.69 7.01 -8.45
CA GLY A 10 -18.76 7.30 -9.41
C GLY A 10 -19.06 8.79 -9.56
N ARG A 11 -19.07 9.55 -8.45
CA ARG A 11 -19.21 11.01 -8.48
C ARG A 11 -18.03 11.68 -9.19
N ARG A 12 -16.82 11.19 -8.95
CA ARG A 12 -15.60 11.70 -9.61
C ARG A 12 -15.65 11.49 -11.12
N GLY A 13 -16.03 10.30 -11.58
CA GLY A 13 -16.16 9.99 -13.01
C GLY A 13 -17.18 10.90 -13.72
N SER A 14 -18.33 11.10 -13.10
CA SER A 14 -19.37 12.02 -13.60
C SER A 14 -18.87 13.47 -13.68
N GLU A 15 -18.14 13.93 -12.67
CA GLU A 15 -17.58 15.29 -12.64
C GLU A 15 -16.50 15.51 -13.71
N LEU A 16 -15.58 14.55 -13.87
CA LEU A 16 -14.54 14.61 -14.89
C LEU A 16 -15.14 14.64 -16.30
N SER A 17 -16.18 13.85 -16.52
CA SER A 17 -16.91 13.83 -17.80
C SER A 17 -17.57 15.18 -18.10
N ARG A 18 -18.14 15.83 -17.08
CA ARG A 18 -18.69 17.19 -17.22
C ARG A 18 -17.60 18.20 -17.55
N ARG A 19 -16.49 18.21 -16.81
CA ARG A 19 -15.36 19.13 -17.06
C ARG A 19 -14.74 18.91 -18.44
N GLY A 20 -14.62 17.67 -18.90
CA GLY A 20 -14.14 17.36 -20.25
C GLY A 20 -15.02 17.99 -21.34
N ARG A 21 -16.35 17.95 -21.17
CA ARG A 21 -17.28 18.65 -22.09
C ARG A 21 -17.15 20.16 -22.02
N ASP A 22 -17.01 20.71 -20.80
CA ASP A 22 -16.86 22.15 -20.60
C ASP A 22 -15.58 22.70 -21.27
N LEU A 23 -14.47 21.96 -21.15
CA LEU A 23 -13.21 22.28 -21.83
C LEU A 23 -13.32 22.15 -23.36
N ALA A 24 -13.95 21.08 -23.85
CA ALA A 24 -14.17 20.89 -25.29
C ALA A 24 -15.07 21.98 -25.91
N ALA A 25 -16.00 22.53 -25.12
CA ALA A 25 -16.84 23.66 -25.51
C ALA A 25 -16.13 25.02 -25.40
N GLY A 26 -14.84 25.05 -25.04
CA GLY A 26 -14.06 26.27 -24.91
C GLY A 26 -14.49 27.17 -23.75
N LYS A 27 -15.15 26.62 -22.72
CA LYS A 27 -15.50 27.41 -21.53
C LYS A 27 -14.23 27.91 -20.86
N VAL A 28 -14.24 29.17 -20.46
CA VAL A 28 -13.10 29.83 -19.83
C VAL A 28 -12.84 29.19 -18.47
N ILE A 29 -11.58 28.80 -18.23
CA ILE A 29 -11.11 28.31 -16.93
C ILE A 29 -11.12 29.49 -15.95
N THR A 30 -11.79 29.33 -14.82
CA THR A 30 -11.88 30.36 -13.79
C THR A 30 -10.81 30.21 -12.73
N ALA A 31 -10.55 31.27 -11.94
CA ALA A 31 -9.67 31.18 -10.77
C ALA A 31 -10.16 30.12 -9.76
N ALA A 32 -11.48 29.94 -9.63
CA ALA A 32 -12.06 28.90 -8.78
C ALA A 32 -11.75 27.48 -9.28
N ASP A 33 -11.69 27.27 -10.61
CA ASP A 33 -11.29 25.98 -11.18
C ASP A 33 -9.83 25.65 -10.87
N VAL A 34 -8.94 26.65 -10.93
CA VAL A 34 -7.52 26.52 -10.60
C VAL A 34 -7.35 26.22 -9.11
N GLN A 35 -8.03 26.96 -8.23
CA GLN A 35 -8.00 26.71 -6.78
C GLN A 35 -8.48 25.29 -6.46
N CYS A 36 -9.62 24.87 -7.03
CA CYS A 36 -10.16 23.54 -6.84
C CYS A 36 -9.19 22.44 -7.35
N ALA A 37 -8.46 22.69 -8.45
CA ALA A 37 -7.44 21.78 -8.94
C ALA A 37 -6.25 21.67 -7.97
N ALA A 38 -5.80 22.78 -7.40
CA ALA A 38 -4.71 22.82 -6.43
C ALA A 38 -5.07 22.06 -5.14
N GLU A 39 -6.24 22.31 -4.56
CA GLU A 39 -6.73 21.61 -3.36
C GLU A 39 -6.81 20.09 -3.57
N ARG A 40 -7.19 19.67 -4.78
CA ARG A 40 -7.26 18.26 -5.16
C ARG A 40 -5.90 17.63 -5.35
N ALA A 41 -4.96 18.35 -5.96
CA ALA A 41 -3.59 17.88 -6.10
C ALA A 41 -2.98 17.65 -4.72
N GLU A 42 -3.17 18.58 -3.77
CA GLU A 42 -2.69 18.43 -2.40
C GLU A 42 -3.37 17.25 -1.68
N THR A 43 -4.70 17.12 -1.81
CA THR A 43 -5.42 15.98 -1.24
C THR A 43 -4.96 14.65 -1.84
N SER A 44 -4.66 14.59 -3.13
CA SER A 44 -4.12 13.40 -3.78
C SER A 44 -2.74 13.07 -3.22
N ARG A 45 -1.84 14.06 -3.18
CA ARG A 45 -0.50 13.91 -2.61
C ARG A 45 -0.54 13.37 -1.19
N GLN A 46 -1.40 13.92 -0.33
CA GLN A 46 -1.54 13.44 1.04
C GLN A 46 -2.02 11.98 1.10
N ARG A 47 -2.98 11.59 0.24
CA ARG A 47 -3.46 10.21 0.17
C ARG A 47 -2.41 9.24 -0.32
N ASP A 48 -1.57 9.68 -1.24
CA ASP A 48 -0.46 8.88 -1.78
C ASP A 48 0.59 8.65 -0.68
N LEU A 49 0.98 9.70 0.06
CA LEU A 49 1.86 9.59 1.24
C LEU A 49 1.26 8.65 2.31
N ASP A 50 -0.03 8.78 2.61
CA ASP A 50 -0.69 7.89 3.57
C ASP A 50 -0.79 6.44 3.05
N ALA A 51 -0.85 6.24 1.73
CA ALA A 51 -0.79 4.91 1.13
C ALA A 51 0.62 4.31 1.26
N HIS A 52 1.67 5.07 0.96
CA HIS A 52 3.06 4.64 1.11
C HIS A 52 3.38 4.21 2.56
N ARG A 53 3.03 5.03 3.55
CA ARG A 53 3.20 4.68 4.98
C ARG A 53 2.47 3.40 5.37
N ARG A 54 1.25 3.19 4.85
CA ARG A 54 0.50 1.95 5.12
C ARG A 54 1.14 0.74 4.46
N ASP A 55 1.72 0.91 3.28
CA ASP A 55 2.41 -0.14 2.55
C ASP A 55 3.69 -0.56 3.28
N GLU A 56 4.54 0.41 3.68
CA GLU A 56 5.70 0.17 4.53
C GLU A 56 5.32 -0.61 5.79
N HIS A 57 4.28 -0.15 6.50
CA HIS A 57 3.84 -0.79 7.74
C HIS A 57 3.38 -2.23 7.52
N ARG A 58 2.67 -2.50 6.42
CA ARG A 58 2.20 -3.86 6.07
C ARG A 58 3.35 -4.78 5.72
N HIS A 59 4.33 -4.31 4.97
CA HIS A 59 5.53 -5.06 4.68
C HIS A 59 6.31 -5.40 5.96
N TYR A 60 6.44 -4.43 6.88
CA TYR A 60 7.07 -4.69 8.17
C TYR A 60 6.30 -5.73 9.01
N GLN A 61 4.97 -5.62 9.09
CA GLN A 61 4.14 -6.62 9.78
C GLN A 61 4.25 -8.01 9.15
N ALA A 62 4.27 -8.09 7.83
CA ALA A 62 4.44 -9.35 7.10
C ALA A 62 5.82 -9.97 7.39
N ALA A 63 6.88 -9.15 7.45
CA ALA A 63 8.21 -9.62 7.81
C ALA A 63 8.21 -10.27 9.21
N ILE A 64 7.63 -9.61 10.21
CA ILE A 64 7.51 -10.16 11.57
C ILE A 64 6.70 -11.46 11.60
N ALA A 65 5.61 -11.54 10.83
CA ALA A 65 4.79 -12.74 10.78
C ALA A 65 5.58 -13.95 10.24
N HIS A 66 6.38 -13.73 9.18
CA HIS A 66 7.26 -14.74 8.61
C HIS A 66 8.39 -15.13 9.57
N GLU A 67 9.02 -14.18 10.28
CA GLU A 67 10.02 -14.52 11.32
C GLU A 67 9.43 -15.40 12.43
N ARG A 68 8.24 -15.03 12.92
CA ARG A 68 7.54 -15.83 13.94
C ARG A 68 7.16 -17.22 13.44
N ALA A 69 6.80 -17.34 12.16
CA ALA A 69 6.53 -18.64 11.54
C ALA A 69 7.82 -19.49 11.49
N ALA A 70 8.95 -18.90 11.08
CA ALA A 70 10.24 -19.58 11.10
C ALA A 70 10.63 -20.05 12.51
N ASP A 71 10.42 -19.23 13.54
CA ASP A 71 10.69 -19.61 14.93
C ASP A 71 9.86 -20.82 15.39
N VAL A 72 8.62 -20.96 14.90
CA VAL A 72 7.77 -22.12 15.20
C VAL A 72 8.32 -23.37 14.52
N GLU A 73 8.73 -23.26 13.26
CA GLU A 73 9.36 -24.36 12.52
C GLU A 73 10.69 -24.79 13.17
N ASP A 74 11.51 -23.85 13.61
CA ASP A 74 12.77 -24.13 14.31
C ASP A 74 12.57 -24.84 15.65
N ARG A 75 11.50 -24.51 16.38
CA ARG A 75 11.13 -25.22 17.61
C ARG A 75 10.73 -26.66 17.30
N ALA A 76 9.97 -26.90 16.23
CA ALA A 76 9.63 -28.25 15.79
C ALA A 76 10.89 -29.05 15.43
N VAL A 77 11.89 -28.44 14.78
CA VAL A 77 13.21 -29.04 14.52
C VAL A 77 13.93 -29.39 15.83
N ALA A 78 14.01 -28.45 16.78
CA ALA A 78 14.73 -28.63 18.05
C ALA A 78 14.10 -29.73 18.92
N GLU A 79 12.78 -29.86 18.88
CA GLU A 79 12.04 -30.90 19.61
C GLU A 79 11.96 -32.23 18.83
N GLY A 80 12.43 -32.26 17.57
CA GLY A 80 12.38 -33.45 16.72
C GLY A 80 10.96 -33.85 16.32
N LEU A 81 10.05 -32.88 16.22
CA LEU A 81 8.65 -33.12 15.87
C LEU A 81 8.50 -33.27 14.36
N GLY A 82 7.77 -34.30 13.93
CA GLY A 82 7.41 -34.49 12.53
C GLY A 82 8.60 -34.74 11.60
N ASP A 83 8.48 -34.28 10.35
CA ASP A 83 9.57 -34.33 9.37
C ASP A 83 10.51 -33.13 9.60
N VAL A 84 11.55 -33.36 10.38
CA VAL A 84 12.58 -32.36 10.72
C VAL A 84 13.17 -31.69 9.48
N ALA A 85 13.39 -32.44 8.40
CA ALA A 85 13.96 -31.86 7.18
C ALA A 85 12.95 -30.97 6.46
N ALA A 86 11.65 -31.29 6.52
CA ALA A 86 10.59 -30.42 6.01
C ALA A 86 10.46 -29.13 6.84
N HIS A 87 10.49 -29.24 8.16
CA HIS A 87 10.46 -28.08 9.06
C HIS A 87 11.65 -27.15 8.82
N GLN A 88 12.86 -27.70 8.65
CA GLN A 88 14.04 -26.88 8.32
C GLN A 88 13.90 -26.12 7.00
N ARG A 89 13.42 -26.80 5.94
CA ARG A 89 13.14 -26.13 4.66
C ARG A 89 12.02 -25.08 4.78
N ALA A 90 11.04 -25.30 5.65
CA ALA A 90 9.99 -24.33 5.90
C ALA A 90 10.53 -23.09 6.61
N ALA A 91 11.30 -23.26 7.68
CA ALA A 91 11.98 -22.17 8.39
C ALA A 91 12.83 -21.30 7.45
N ASP A 92 13.62 -21.92 6.57
CA ASP A 92 14.44 -21.19 5.59
C ASP A 92 13.60 -20.35 4.62
N ARG A 93 12.48 -20.90 4.12
CA ARG A 93 11.57 -20.16 3.23
C ARG A 93 10.89 -19.00 3.95
N GLU A 94 10.47 -19.20 5.18
CA GLU A 94 9.86 -18.15 6.01
C GLU A 94 10.88 -17.03 6.28
N ARG A 95 12.12 -17.36 6.63
CA ARG A 95 13.20 -16.36 6.81
C ARG A 95 13.49 -15.58 5.52
N GLU A 96 13.49 -16.26 4.37
CA GLU A 96 13.67 -15.59 3.08
C GLU A 96 12.49 -14.64 2.77
N ALA A 97 11.26 -15.07 3.05
CA ALA A 97 10.07 -14.23 2.90
C ALA A 97 10.08 -13.03 3.86
N ALA A 98 10.52 -13.21 5.09
CA ALA A 98 10.73 -12.13 6.06
C ALA A 98 11.72 -11.10 5.53
N ARG A 99 12.88 -11.56 5.05
CA ARG A 99 13.93 -10.70 4.48
C ARG A 99 13.41 -9.89 3.29
N ARG A 100 12.68 -10.53 2.36
CA ARG A 100 12.07 -9.84 1.20
C ARG A 100 11.11 -8.74 1.65
N ASN A 101 10.25 -9.03 2.61
CA ASN A 101 9.31 -8.04 3.14
C ASN A 101 10.01 -6.90 3.89
N PHE A 102 11.08 -7.18 4.64
CA PHE A 102 11.85 -6.13 5.30
C PHE A 102 12.56 -5.21 4.30
N MET A 103 13.10 -5.77 3.20
CA MET A 103 13.67 -4.97 2.10
C MET A 103 12.59 -4.14 1.40
N ALA A 104 11.40 -4.69 1.19
CA ALA A 104 10.28 -3.94 0.60
C ALA A 104 9.82 -2.78 1.51
N ALA A 105 9.75 -3.00 2.83
CA ALA A 105 9.44 -1.93 3.79
C ALA A 105 10.48 -0.80 3.72
N GLN A 106 11.78 -1.12 3.69
CA GLN A 106 12.84 -0.12 3.58
C GLN A 106 12.78 0.65 2.26
N GLN A 107 12.49 -0.03 1.15
CA GLN A 107 12.34 0.62 -0.16
C GLN A 107 11.14 1.58 -0.17
N ALA A 108 10.01 1.16 0.42
CA ALA A 108 8.84 2.02 0.56
C ALA A 108 9.13 3.28 1.40
N ASN A 109 9.91 3.14 2.49
CA ASN A 109 10.33 4.28 3.31
C ASN A 109 11.29 5.22 2.55
N SER A 110 12.25 4.68 1.82
CA SER A 110 13.20 5.50 1.04
C SER A 110 12.52 6.37 -0.01
N TYR A 111 11.39 5.92 -0.57
CA TYR A 111 10.62 6.67 -1.55
C TYR A 111 9.87 7.89 -0.95
N ASP A 112 9.61 7.87 0.36
CA ASP A 112 8.99 8.99 1.09
C ASP A 112 10.02 10.04 1.55
N ALA A 113 11.33 9.75 1.44
CA ALA A 113 12.42 10.60 1.94
C ALA A 113 13.08 11.51 0.88
N ASP A 114 12.77 11.30 -0.41
CA ASP A 114 13.24 12.08 -1.58
C ASP A 114 12.17 13.08 -2.08
#